data_AF-A0A2N3E305-F1
#
_entry.id   AF-A0A2N3E305-F1
#
_cell.length_a   1.000
_cell.length_b   1.000
_cell.length_c   1.000
_cell.angle_alpha   90.00
_cell.angle_beta   90.00
_cell.angle_gamma   90.00
#
_symmetry.space_group_name_H-M   'P 1'
#
loop_
_entity.id
_entity.type
_entity.pdbx_description
1 polymer ?
#
loop_
_entity_poly.entity_id
_entity_poly.type
_entity_poly.pdbx_seq_one_letter_code
_entity_poly.pdbx_strand_id
1 'polypeptide(L)'
;MLFPTIEFGIFFLVVFAASWAVCGWPEIRKLVLLAASYFFYGWWDWRFLGLLFLSTLINYAAGLALARISNIFLRKAVVGVAVTCGLAILGFFKYYGFFLTSLAGILDAAGLERDLP
;
A
#
# COMPACT_ATOMS: atom_id res chain seq x y z
N MET A 1 -12.01 11.40 -2.77
CA MET A 1 -11.96 11.18 -4.22
C MET A 1 -11.89 9.69 -4.51
N LEU A 2 -12.80 9.22 -5.35
CA LEU A 2 -12.80 7.86 -5.89
C LEU A 2 -12.60 7.98 -7.40
N PHE A 3 -12.09 6.93 -8.05
CA PHE A 3 -11.86 6.96 -9.51
C PHE A 3 -13.05 7.43 -10.37
N PRO A 4 -14.32 7.06 -10.09
CA PRO A 4 -15.45 7.49 -10.91
C PRO A 4 -15.97 8.91 -10.57
N THR A 5 -15.32 9.67 -9.66
CA THR A 5 -15.83 11.00 -9.25
C THR A 5 -15.25 12.14 -10.08
N ILE A 6 -16.01 13.23 -10.25
CA ILE A 6 -15.56 14.45 -10.93
C ILE A 6 -14.34 15.05 -10.20
N GLU A 7 -14.30 14.96 -8.87
CA GLU A 7 -13.15 15.36 -8.06
C GLU A 7 -11.85 14.70 -8.55
N PHE A 8 -11.88 13.40 -8.85
CA PHE A 8 -10.73 12.69 -9.39
C PHE A 8 -10.39 13.17 -10.80
N GLY A 9 -11.39 13.46 -11.64
CA GLY A 9 -11.15 14.02 -12.98
C GLY A 9 -10.40 15.36 -12.94
N ILE A 10 -10.82 16.27 -12.05
CA ILE A 10 -10.15 17.57 -11.86
C ILE A 10 -8.73 17.35 -11.29
N PHE A 11 -8.61 16.52 -10.25
CA PHE A 11 -7.32 16.18 -9.65
C PHE A 11 -6.34 15.60 -10.67
N PHE A 12 -6.81 14.66 -11.50
CA PHE A 12 -6.03 14.05 -12.56
C PHE A 12 -5.51 15.08 -13.56
N LEU A 13 -6.36 16.01 -14.02
CA LEU A 13 -5.94 17.06 -14.95
C LEU A 13 -4.86 17.97 -14.34
N VAL A 14 -5.02 18.35 -13.07
CA VAL A 14 -4.04 19.16 -12.35
C VAL A 14 -2.70 18.41 -12.21
N VAL A 15 -2.74 17.16 -11.76
CA VAL A 15 -1.52 16.34 -11.59
C VAL A 15 -0.86 16.05 -12.93
N PHE A 16 -1.64 15.79 -13.98
CA PHE A 16 -1.15 15.59 -15.33
C PHE A 16 -0.40 16.82 -15.82
N ALA A 17 -1.02 18.00 -15.75
CA ALA A 17 -0.41 19.28 -16.14
C ALA A 17 0.86 19.58 -15.32
N ALA A 18 0.83 19.37 -14.00
CA ALA A 18 2.00 19.53 -13.14
C ALA A 18 3.14 18.57 -13.54
N SER A 19 2.83 17.29 -13.77
CA SER A 19 3.83 16.29 -14.18
C SER A 19 4.43 16.57 -15.56
N TRP A 20 3.62 17.14 -16.46
CA TRP A 20 4.03 17.54 -17.79
C TRP A 20 4.94 18.77 -17.76
N ALA A 21 4.62 19.76 -16.93
CA ALA A 21 5.43 20.96 -16.75
C ALA A 21 6.85 20.63 -16.25
N VAL A 22 6.99 19.60 -15.41
CA VAL A 22 8.30 19.15 -14.91
C VAL A 22 8.91 18.01 -15.74
N CYS A 23 8.43 17.75 -16.96
CA CYS A 23 8.89 16.62 -17.78
C CYS A 23 10.39 16.68 -18.14
N GLY A 24 11.00 17.86 -18.14
CA GLY A 24 12.44 18.04 -18.33
C GLY A 24 13.31 17.59 -17.16
N TRP A 25 12.73 17.34 -15.98
CA TRP A 25 13.44 16.94 -14.77
C TRP A 25 12.88 15.60 -14.23
N PRO A 26 13.47 14.46 -14.63
CA PRO A 26 12.94 13.13 -14.30
C PRO A 26 12.77 12.89 -12.79
N GLU A 27 13.72 13.37 -11.98
CA GLU A 27 13.68 13.24 -10.52
C GLU A 27 12.52 14.02 -9.91
N ILE A 28 12.30 15.26 -10.35
CA ILE A 28 11.20 16.10 -9.89
C ILE A 28 9.87 15.50 -10.33
N ARG A 29 9.78 14.98 -11.57
CA ARG A 29 8.58 14.31 -12.05
C ARG A 29 8.21 13.11 -11.20
N LYS A 30 9.18 12.28 -10.81
CA LYS A 30 8.96 11.15 -9.88
C LYS A 30 8.42 11.65 -8.53
N LEU A 31 8.99 12.71 -7.97
CA LEU A 31 8.54 13.27 -6.69
C LEU A 31 7.11 13.85 -6.79
N VAL A 32 6.78 14.56 -7.86
CA VAL A 32 5.43 15.08 -8.11
C VAL A 32 4.42 13.95 -8.18
N LEU A 33 4.71 12.91 -8.96
CA LEU A 33 3.82 11.75 -9.09
C LEU A 33 3.70 10.96 -7.78
N LEU A 34 4.78 10.82 -7.02
CA LEU A 34 4.78 10.19 -5.71
C LEU A 34 3.92 10.99 -4.74
N ALA A 35 4.15 12.29 -4.60
CA ALA A 35 3.37 13.17 -3.73
C ALA A 35 1.88 13.16 -4.11
N ALA A 36 1.57 13.25 -5.40
CA ALA A 36 0.20 13.14 -5.91
C ALA A 36 -0.43 11.79 -5.54
N SER A 37 0.30 10.68 -5.67
CA SER A 37 -0.19 9.35 -5.32
C SER A 37 -0.51 9.25 -3.83
N TYR A 38 0.39 9.72 -2.96
CA TYR A 38 0.15 9.72 -1.51
C TYR A 38 -1.00 10.65 -1.12
N PHE A 39 -1.12 11.82 -1.74
CA PHE A 39 -2.26 12.69 -1.53
C PHE A 39 -3.58 12.02 -1.97
N PHE A 40 -3.56 11.34 -3.13
CA PHE A 40 -4.70 10.59 -3.64
C PHE A 40 -5.19 9.53 -2.66
N TYR A 41 -4.28 8.64 -2.24
CA TYR A 41 -4.61 7.57 -1.30
C TYR A 41 -4.95 8.09 0.10
N GLY A 42 -4.28 9.16 0.54
CA GLY A 42 -4.50 9.79 1.84
C GLY A 42 -5.86 10.47 1.96
N TRP A 43 -6.45 10.91 0.85
CA TRP A 43 -7.78 11.49 0.83
C TRP A 43 -8.87 10.49 1.24
N TRP A 44 -8.68 9.20 0.95
CA TRP A 44 -9.65 8.17 1.33
C TRP A 44 -9.56 7.86 2.82
N ASP A 45 -8.36 7.48 3.29
CA ASP A 45 -8.09 7.30 4.72
C ASP A 45 -6.57 7.34 4.98
N TRP A 46 -6.16 8.35 5.74
CA TRP A 46 -4.77 8.60 6.09
C TRP A 46 -4.11 7.48 6.91
N ARG A 47 -4.88 6.65 7.64
CA ARG A 47 -4.34 5.55 8.46
C ARG A 47 -3.61 4.53 7.60
N PHE A 48 -4.04 4.34 6.35
CA PHE A 48 -3.41 3.40 5.43
C PHE A 48 -2.21 3.98 4.69
N LEU A 49 -1.89 5.28 4.85
CA LEU A 49 -0.68 5.87 4.28
C LEU A 49 0.59 5.26 4.88
N GLY A 50 0.60 5.00 6.19
CA GLY A 50 1.74 4.35 6.84
C GLY A 50 1.98 2.94 6.30
N LEU A 51 0.89 2.20 6.07
CA LEU A 51 0.94 0.87 5.46
C LEU A 51 1.41 0.93 3.99
N LEU A 52 0.88 1.87 3.21
CA LEU A 52 1.27 2.10 1.82
C LEU A 52 2.76 2.48 1.73
N PHE A 53 3.22 3.34 2.64
CA PHE A 53 4.62 3.72 2.75
C PHE A 53 5.52 2.52 3.06
N LEU A 54 5.14 1.72 4.06
CA LEU A 54 5.88 0.51 4.42
C LEU A 54 5.94 -0.48 3.25
N SER A 55 4.80 -0.72 2.58
CA SER A 55 4.73 -1.59 1.40
C SER A 55 5.63 -1.06 0.27
N THR A 56 5.58 0.25 0.00
CA THR A 56 6.43 0.89 -1.01
C THR A 56 7.91 0.71 -0.66
N LEU A 57 8.28 0.92 0.61
CA LEU A 57 9.65 0.81 1.08
C LEU A 57 10.18 -0.63 0.99
N ILE A 58 9.38 -1.62 1.39
CA ILE A 58 9.74 -3.05 1.28
C ILE A 58 10.00 -3.41 -0.20
N ASN A 59 9.08 -3.04 -1.09
CA ASN A 59 9.23 -3.33 -2.53
C ASN A 59 10.41 -2.60 -3.15
N TYR A 60 10.64 -1.34 -2.77
CA TYR A 60 11.77 -0.55 -3.25
C TYR A 60 13.11 -1.13 -2.78
N ALA A 61 13.22 -1.49 -1.49
CA ALA A 61 14.40 -2.13 -0.92
C ALA A 61 14.67 -3.50 -1.55
N ALA A 62 13.62 -4.30 -1.78
CA ALA A 62 13.74 -5.57 -2.50
C ALA A 62 14.26 -5.36 -3.93
N GLY A 63 13.73 -4.37 -4.66
CA GLY A 63 14.21 -4.01 -5.99
C GLY A 63 15.69 -3.61 -6.00
N LEU A 64 16.12 -2.80 -5.04
CA LEU A 64 17.52 -2.40 -4.90
C LEU A 64 18.44 -3.57 -4.54
N ALA A 65 17.99 -4.46 -3.65
CA ALA A 65 18.72 -5.68 -3.30
C ALA A 65 18.89 -6.60 -4.51
N LEU A 66 17.84 -6.77 -5.32
CA LEU A 66 17.88 -7.58 -6.54
C LEU A 66 18.87 -7.06 -7.58
N ALA A 67 19.14 -5.75 -7.62
CA ALA A 67 20.13 -5.17 -8.52
C ALA A 67 21.58 -5.52 -8.11
N ARG A 68 21.82 -5.85 -6.84
CA ARG A 68 23.16 -6.14 -6.29
C ARG A 68 23.47 -7.63 -6.19
N ILE A 69 22.46 -8.49 -6.21
CA ILE A 69 22.61 -9.93 -6.04
C ILE A 69 22.80 -10.61 -7.40
N SER A 70 23.93 -11.30 -7.60
CA SER A 70 24.17 -12.15 -8.77
C SER A 70 23.63 -13.57 -8.60
N ASN A 71 23.61 -14.09 -7.36
CA ASN A 71 23.16 -15.45 -7.07
C ASN A 71 21.64 -15.60 -7.23
N ILE A 72 21.22 -16.50 -8.12
CA ILE A 72 19.81 -16.74 -8.46
C ILE A 72 18.96 -17.21 -7.27
N PHE A 73 19.53 -17.97 -6.33
CA PHE A 73 18.81 -18.46 -5.15
C PHE A 73 18.46 -17.31 -4.20
N LEU A 74 19.41 -16.41 -3.94
CA LEU A 74 19.19 -15.23 -3.11
C LEU A 74 18.19 -14.26 -3.75
N ARG A 75 18.21 -14.11 -5.07
CA ARG A 75 17.19 -13.31 -5.79
C ARG A 75 15.79 -13.87 -5.60
N LYS A 76 15.62 -15.20 -5.73
CA LYS A 76 14.34 -15.87 -5.47
C LYS A 76 13.88 -15.68 -4.02
N ALA A 77 14.79 -15.75 -3.06
CA ALA A 77 14.46 -15.50 -1.65
C ALA A 77 13.97 -14.06 -1.42
N VAL A 78 14.65 -13.05 -1.97
CA VAL A 78 14.24 -11.64 -1.85
C VAL A 78 12.86 -11.41 -2.45
N VAL A 79 12.60 -11.94 -3.65
CA VAL A 79 11.26 -11.87 -4.26
C VAL A 79 10.22 -12.60 -3.40
N GLY A 80 10.55 -13.80 -2.93
CA GLY A 80 9.67 -14.59 -2.06
C GLY A 80 9.26 -13.83 -0.80
N VAL A 81 10.22 -13.17 -0.13
CA VAL A 81 9.94 -12.33 1.05
C VAL A 81 9.06 -11.14 0.67
N ALA A 82 9.39 -10.39 -0.38
CA ALA A 82 8.61 -9.22 -0.80
C ALA A 82 7.16 -9.59 -1.16
N VAL A 83 6.97 -10.68 -1.91
CA VAL A 83 5.64 -11.20 -2.26
C VAL A 83 4.90 -11.69 -1.03
N THR A 84 5.57 -12.41 -0.12
CA THR A 84 4.95 -12.89 1.12
C THR A 84 4.49 -11.72 1.99
N CYS A 85 5.28 -10.66 2.12
CA CYS A 85 4.87 -9.45 2.83
C CYS A 85 3.65 -8.80 2.17
N GLY A 86 3.64 -8.68 0.83
CA GLY A 86 2.49 -8.13 0.11
C GLY A 86 1.21 -8.97 0.29
N LEU A 87 1.34 -10.30 0.23
CA LEU A 87 0.24 -11.23 0.47
C LEU A 87 -0.23 -11.23 1.92
N ALA A 88 0.67 -11.08 2.89
CA ALA A 88 0.32 -10.96 4.30
C ALA A 88 -0.51 -9.70 4.56
N ILE A 89 -0.11 -8.57 3.98
CA ILE A 89 -0.89 -7.32 4.05
C ILE A 89 -2.27 -7.54 3.40
N LEU A 90 -2.32 -8.09 2.19
CA LEU A 90 -3.59 -8.36 1.50
C LEU A 90 -4.49 -9.30 2.31
N GLY A 91 -3.93 -10.39 2.84
CA GLY A 91 -4.63 -11.38 3.64
C GLY A 91 -5.19 -10.76 4.92
N PHE A 92 -4.38 -9.97 5.63
CA PHE A 92 -4.84 -9.23 6.79
C PHE A 92 -6.05 -8.37 6.45
N PHE A 93 -5.95 -7.49 5.44
CA PHE A 93 -7.05 -6.59 5.08
C PHE A 93 -8.29 -7.29 4.54
N LYS A 94 -8.12 -8.38 3.80
CA LYS A 94 -9.23 -9.13 3.22
C LYS A 94 -10.00 -9.93 4.26
N TYR A 95 -9.29 -10.51 5.24
CA TYR A 95 -9.88 -11.43 6.20
C TYR A 95 -10.04 -10.85 7.60
N TYR A 96 -9.65 -9.60 7.83
CA TYR A 96 -9.75 -8.95 9.15
C TYR A 96 -11.16 -9.05 9.75
N GLY A 97 -12.18 -8.71 8.97
CA GLY A 97 -13.57 -8.78 9.43
C GLY A 97 -14.02 -10.21 9.77
N PHE A 98 -13.70 -11.18 8.90
CA PHE A 98 -14.00 -12.60 9.13
C PHE A 98 -13.30 -13.15 10.39
N PHE A 99 -12.04 -12.75 10.58
CA PHE A 99 -11.25 -13.14 11.74
C PHE A 99 -11.86 -12.60 13.03
N LEU A 100 -12.26 -11.32 13.06
CA LEU A 100 -12.92 -10.72 14.21
C LEU A 100 -14.25 -11.41 14.53
N THR A 101 -15.10 -11.65 13.52
CA THR A 101 -16.39 -12.33 13.75
C THR A 101 -16.22 -13.77 14.25
N SER A 102 -15.23 -14.50 13.72
CA SER A 102 -14.95 -15.88 14.15
C SER A 102 -14.37 -15.92 15.56
N LEU A 103 -13.48 -14.98 15.89
CA LEU A 103 -12.88 -14.86 17.22
C LEU A 103 -13.93 -14.47 18.27
N ALA A 104 -14.83 -13.55 17.94
CA ALA A 104 -15.96 -13.19 18.80
C ALA A 104 -16.85 -14.40 19.09
N GLY A 105 -17.23 -15.19 18.07
CA GLY A 105 -18.04 -16.39 18.28
C GLY A 105 -17.35 -17.46 19.14
N ILE A 106 -16.02 -17.60 19.07
CA ILE A 106 -15.26 -18.50 19.95
C ILE A 106 -15.19 -17.96 21.38
N LEU A 107 -15.02 -16.65 21.55
CA LEU A 107 -14.97 -16.01 22.86
C LEU A 107 -16.34 -16.06 23.58
N ASP A 108 -17.43 -15.85 22.83
CA ASP A 108 -18.80 -16.04 23.32
C ASP A 108 -19.03 -17.49 23.73
N ALA A 109 -18.65 -18.45 22.89
CA ALA A 109 -18.75 -19.88 23.22
C ALA A 109 -17.88 -20.28 24.42
N ALA A 110 -16.79 -19.55 24.68
CA ALA A 110 -15.91 -19.75 25.82
C ALA A 110 -16.39 -19.00 27.09
N GLY A 111 -17.52 -18.29 27.04
CA GLY A 111 -18.07 -17.53 28.16
C GLY A 111 -17.22 -16.31 28.55
N LEU A 112 -16.33 -15.86 27.67
CA LEU A 112 -15.47 -14.71 27.83
C LEU A 112 -16.14 -13.48 27.18
N GLU A 113 -17.37 -13.17 27.61
CA GLU A 113 -18.00 -11.89 27.31
C GLU A 113 -17.17 -10.79 27.98
N ARG A 114 -16.32 -10.12 27.21
CA ARG A 114 -16.06 -8.70 27.45
C ARG A 114 -16.69 -7.97 26.29
N ASP A 115 -17.67 -7.13 26.61
CA ASP A 115 -18.14 -6.04 25.78
C ASP A 115 -16.91 -5.34 25.16
N LEU A 116 -16.58 -5.71 23.94
CA LEU A 116 -15.65 -4.96 23.10
C LEU A 116 -16.52 -3.91 22.40
N PRO A 117 -16.13 -2.62 22.48
CA PRO A 117 -16.87 -1.55 21.80
C PRO A 117 -16.94 -1.75 20.29
#